data_AF-A0A914T0V9-F1
#
_entry.id   AF-A0A914T0V9-F1
#
_cell.length_a   1.000
_cell.length_b   1.000
_cell.length_c   1.000
_cell.angle_alpha   90.00
_cell.angle_beta   90.00
_cell.angle_gamma   90.00
#
_symmetry.space_group_name_H-M   'P 1'
#
loop_
_entity.id
_entity.type
_entity.pdbx_description
1 polymer ?
#
loop_
_entity_poly.entity_id
_entity_poly.type
_entity_poly.pdbx_seq_one_letter_code
_entity_poly.pdbx_strand_id
1 'polypeptide(L)'
;MEVVTQCQLEGIIPSDVDFILKDPDPSEHFFEGAEKLFEIWFDKESTPEATTLRAIPYNEIVELLEIAECHILHYRTNGIIDSYVLSESSMFVTDNRIILKTCGSTKLLHSIDRMLELAKKYANMDTVANVYYSRKNFLRPDLQSYVHQNFDNETELLDNYFDEGVAYCMGSLKQHRWYLYTMSMPQAPPIHPDHTLEICMTNIPNDILKVFSKAFCVDGKECTKISGIDQLVPEDTIIHEELFDPVGYSMNGLIPNSDQYVSF
;
A
#
# COMPACT_ATOMS: atom_id res chain seq x y z
N MET A 1 -0.17 12.13 12.17
CA MET A 1 0.42 10.83 12.56
C MET A 1 -0.14 9.84 11.56
N GLU A 2 0.64 9.50 10.54
CA GLU A 2 0.23 8.47 9.58
C GLU A 2 0.59 7.13 10.19
N VAL A 3 -0.41 6.31 10.49
CA VAL A 3 -0.22 4.94 10.99
C VAL A 3 -0.60 4.01 9.86
N VAL A 4 0.35 3.23 9.36
CA VAL A 4 0.12 2.14 8.42
C VAL A 4 0.31 0.88 9.24
N THR A 5 -0.78 0.17 9.49
CA THR A 5 -0.72 -1.10 10.21
C THR A 5 -0.78 -2.21 9.17
N GLN A 6 0.09 -3.19 9.27
CA GLN A 6 0.12 -4.33 8.36
C GLN A 6 -0.18 -5.59 9.16
N CYS A 7 -1.27 -6.25 8.80
CA CYS A 7 -1.75 -7.48 9.42
C CYS A 7 -1.52 -8.64 8.44
N GLN A 8 -0.50 -9.48 8.67
CA GLN A 8 -0.27 -10.66 7.82
C GLN A 8 -1.08 -11.86 8.34
N LEU A 9 -1.98 -12.38 7.51
CA LEU A 9 -2.55 -13.72 7.67
C LEU A 9 -1.45 -14.74 7.35
N GLU A 10 -0.69 -15.16 8.36
CA GLU A 10 0.27 -16.26 8.21
C GLU A 10 -0.46 -17.60 8.38
N GLY A 11 -0.47 -18.42 7.32
CA GLY A 11 -0.70 -19.86 7.41
C GLY A 11 -2.13 -20.34 7.15
N ILE A 12 -2.21 -21.32 6.25
CA ILE A 12 -3.25 -22.33 5.99
C ILE A 12 -4.67 -21.94 6.43
N ILE A 13 -5.54 -21.74 5.43
CA ILE A 13 -7.00 -21.71 5.58
C ILE A 13 -7.40 -22.85 6.52
N PRO A 14 -8.01 -22.57 7.69
CA PRO A 14 -8.40 -23.61 8.63
C PRO A 14 -9.28 -24.65 7.93
N SER A 15 -8.88 -25.92 8.00
CA SER A 15 -9.61 -27.07 7.45
C SER A 15 -10.92 -27.38 8.18
N ASP A 16 -11.40 -26.50 9.06
CA ASP A 16 -12.54 -26.76 9.94
C ASP A 16 -13.87 -26.28 9.34
N VAL A 17 -14.03 -26.52 8.04
CA VAL A 17 -15.34 -26.63 7.42
C VAL A 17 -15.35 -27.99 6.73
N ASP A 18 -16.04 -28.97 7.33
CA ASP A 18 -16.28 -30.30 6.77
C ASP A 18 -16.98 -30.19 5.41
N PHE A 19 -16.21 -29.91 4.36
CA PHE A 19 -16.55 -30.18 2.98
C PHE A 19 -15.69 -31.35 2.54
N ILE A 20 -16.35 -32.44 2.18
CA ILE A 20 -15.74 -33.60 1.52
C ILE A 20 -15.14 -33.12 0.20
N LEU A 21 -13.90 -32.66 0.22
CA LEU A 21 -13.06 -32.39 -0.93
C LEU A 21 -11.64 -32.85 -0.57
N LYS A 22 -11.01 -33.55 -1.50
CA LYS A 22 -9.64 -34.09 -1.42
C LYS A 22 -8.71 -33.07 -0.77
N ASP A 23 -7.83 -33.52 0.13
CA ASP A 23 -6.70 -32.73 0.66
C ASP A 23 -6.04 -31.96 -0.51
N PRO A 24 -6.15 -30.62 -0.55
CA PRO A 24 -5.53 -29.83 -1.59
C PRO A 24 -4.02 -29.73 -1.34
N ASP A 25 -3.27 -29.55 -2.43
CA ASP A 25 -1.82 -29.36 -2.38
C ASP A 25 -1.50 -28.07 -1.59
N PRO A 26 -0.66 -28.12 -0.54
CA PRO A 26 -0.31 -26.94 0.25
C PRO A 26 0.41 -25.83 -0.54
N SER A 27 0.78 -26.07 -1.81
CA SER A 27 1.30 -25.05 -2.72
C SER A 27 0.23 -24.18 -3.41
N GLU A 28 -1.07 -24.54 -3.37
CA GLU A 28 -2.15 -23.80 -4.04
C GLU A 28 -2.72 -22.61 -3.23
N HIS A 29 -2.28 -22.38 -1.98
CA HIS A 29 -2.88 -21.38 -1.08
C HIS A 29 -1.87 -20.46 -0.38
N PHE A 30 -0.80 -20.06 -1.06
CA PHE A 30 0.13 -19.07 -0.51
C PHE A 30 -0.23 -17.65 -0.97
N PHE A 31 -0.35 -16.73 -0.02
CA PHE A 31 -0.48 -15.30 -0.25
C PHE A 31 0.69 -14.56 0.40
N GLU A 32 1.37 -13.71 -0.36
CA GLU A 32 2.45 -12.88 0.19
C GLU A 32 1.86 -11.63 0.84
N GLY A 33 1.70 -11.66 2.16
CA GLY A 33 1.20 -10.50 2.92
C GLY A 33 2.20 -9.35 3.06
N ALA A 34 3.47 -9.53 2.65
CA ALA A 34 4.46 -8.46 2.67
C ALA A 34 4.15 -7.43 1.57
N GLU A 35 3.83 -6.21 2.01
CA GLU A 35 3.49 -5.11 1.13
C GLU A 35 4.73 -4.48 0.50
N LYS A 36 4.54 -4.02 -0.72
CA LYS A 36 5.39 -3.08 -1.45
C LYS A 36 4.75 -1.70 -1.30
N LEU A 37 5.49 -0.75 -0.77
CA LEU A 37 5.05 0.64 -0.59
C LEU A 37 5.87 1.54 -1.50
N PHE A 38 5.21 2.33 -2.32
CA PHE A 38 5.83 3.34 -3.15
C PHE A 38 5.16 4.68 -2.94
N GLU A 39 5.94 5.63 -2.47
CA GLU A 39 5.54 6.99 -2.24
C GLU A 39 6.39 7.90 -3.11
N ILE A 40 5.74 8.72 -3.93
CA ILE A 40 6.39 9.66 -4.82
C ILE A 40 5.82 11.06 -4.59
N TRP A 41 6.73 12.01 -4.39
CA TRP A 41 6.44 13.42 -4.20
C TRP A 41 6.91 14.20 -5.41
N PHE A 42 6.06 15.09 -5.90
CA PHE A 42 6.37 15.99 -6.99
C PHE A 42 6.62 17.40 -6.47
N ASP A 43 7.57 18.11 -7.10
CA ASP A 43 7.86 19.50 -6.79
C ASP A 43 6.77 20.41 -7.37
N LYS A 44 5.71 20.61 -6.59
CA LYS A 44 4.61 21.52 -6.95
C LYS A 44 5.01 22.99 -6.84
N GLU A 45 5.82 23.35 -5.85
CA GLU A 45 6.08 24.76 -5.51
C GLU A 45 7.02 25.43 -6.51
N SER A 46 8.02 24.71 -7.03
CA SER A 46 8.94 25.25 -8.04
C SER A 46 8.44 25.08 -9.48
N THR A 47 7.33 24.34 -9.69
CA THR A 47 6.85 24.02 -11.03
C THR A 47 5.78 25.02 -11.50
N PRO A 48 6.03 25.81 -12.57
CA PRO A 48 5.06 26.76 -13.09
C PRO A 48 3.77 26.07 -13.53
N GLU A 49 2.62 26.66 -13.19
CA GLU A 49 1.29 26.15 -13.57
C GLU A 49 0.99 24.75 -13.01
N ALA A 50 1.75 24.26 -12.03
CA ALA A 50 1.43 23.02 -11.33
C ALA A 50 0.07 23.15 -10.62
N THR A 51 -0.76 22.12 -10.73
CA THR A 51 -2.11 22.12 -10.13
C THR A 51 -2.23 21.09 -9.01
N THR A 52 -2.83 19.93 -9.26
CA THR A 52 -3.06 18.89 -8.26
C THR A 52 -3.10 17.53 -8.93
N LEU A 53 -2.45 16.52 -8.34
CA LEU A 53 -2.53 15.14 -8.80
C LEU A 53 -3.95 14.56 -8.64
N ARG A 54 -4.79 15.16 -7.78
CA ARG A 54 -6.21 14.80 -7.66
C ARG A 54 -7.06 15.20 -8.88
N ALA A 55 -6.48 15.93 -9.83
CA ALA A 55 -7.13 16.20 -11.12
C ALA A 55 -7.02 15.01 -12.08
N ILE A 56 -6.23 13.97 -11.75
CA ILE A 56 -6.14 12.75 -12.56
C ILE A 56 -7.52 12.07 -12.60
N PRO A 57 -8.10 11.84 -13.80
CA PRO A 57 -9.39 11.19 -13.94
C PRO A 57 -9.41 9.77 -13.38
N TYR A 58 -10.54 9.37 -12.79
CA TYR A 58 -10.73 8.04 -12.21
C TYR A 58 -10.37 6.90 -13.17
N ASN A 59 -10.72 7.00 -14.45
CA ASN A 59 -10.41 5.96 -15.45
C ASN A 59 -8.90 5.83 -15.70
N GLU A 60 -8.13 6.91 -15.57
CA GLU A 60 -6.67 6.85 -15.73
C GLU A 60 -6.02 6.22 -14.49
N ILE A 61 -6.61 6.40 -13.30
CA ILE A 61 -6.21 5.66 -12.09
C ILE A 61 -6.51 4.16 -12.25
N VAL A 62 -7.66 3.79 -12.82
CA VAL A 62 -7.98 2.37 -13.12
C VAL A 62 -6.92 1.77 -14.04
N GLU A 63 -6.60 2.42 -15.16
CA GLU A 63 -5.58 1.95 -16.10
C GLU A 63 -4.18 1.86 -15.46
N LEU A 64 -3.83 2.79 -14.56
CA LEU A 64 -2.59 2.71 -13.79
C LEU A 64 -2.55 1.47 -12.89
N LEU A 65 -3.66 1.15 -12.21
CA LEU A 65 -3.73 0.02 -11.29
C LEU A 65 -3.76 -1.32 -12.01
N GLU A 66 -4.32 -1.36 -13.23
CA GLU A 66 -4.23 -2.54 -14.11
C GLU A 66 -2.78 -2.93 -14.42
N ILE A 67 -1.87 -1.94 -14.59
CA ILE A 67 -0.43 -2.20 -14.79
C ILE A 67 0.19 -2.85 -13.55
N ALA A 68 -0.23 -2.40 -12.36
CA ALA A 68 0.21 -2.97 -11.08
C ALA A 68 -0.46 -4.32 -10.77
N GLU A 69 -1.39 -4.79 -11.61
CA GLU A 69 -2.20 -6.00 -11.45
C GLU A 69 -3.13 -5.96 -10.22
N CYS A 70 -3.75 -4.81 -9.95
CA CYS A 70 -4.78 -4.64 -8.92
C CYS A 70 -5.92 -3.73 -9.42
N HIS A 71 -7.03 -3.67 -8.68
CA HIS A 71 -8.19 -2.83 -9.06
C HIS A 71 -8.83 -2.16 -7.85
N ILE A 72 -9.59 -1.09 -8.11
CA ILE A 72 -10.28 -0.31 -7.09
C ILE A 72 -11.54 -1.05 -6.62
N LEU A 73 -11.71 -1.17 -5.31
CA LEU A 73 -12.92 -1.69 -4.67
C LEU A 73 -13.78 -0.55 -4.13
N HIS A 74 -13.16 0.37 -3.39
CA HIS A 74 -13.83 1.54 -2.81
C HIS A 74 -13.03 2.80 -3.05
N TYR A 75 -13.74 3.90 -3.26
CA TYR A 75 -13.17 5.25 -3.35
C TYR A 75 -13.81 6.17 -2.33
N ARG A 76 -12.99 6.97 -1.64
CA ARG A 76 -13.42 8.07 -0.77
C ARG A 76 -12.49 9.26 -0.90
N THR A 77 -13.02 10.43 -0.61
CA THR A 77 -12.26 11.68 -0.54
C THR A 77 -12.75 12.50 0.65
N ASN A 78 -11.84 13.27 1.26
CA ASN A 78 -12.20 14.28 2.25
C ASN A 78 -12.01 15.72 1.71
N GLY A 79 -11.78 15.87 0.41
CA GLY A 79 -11.52 17.17 -0.23
C GLY A 79 -10.07 17.64 -0.15
N ILE A 80 -9.17 16.89 0.50
CA ILE A 80 -7.71 17.13 0.56
C ILE A 80 -6.92 15.92 0.03
N ILE A 81 -7.38 14.71 0.37
CA ILE A 81 -6.80 13.44 -0.05
C ILE A 81 -7.88 12.55 -0.68
N ASP A 82 -7.52 11.93 -1.80
CA ASP A 82 -8.29 10.88 -2.46
C ASP A 82 -7.72 9.52 -2.05
N SER A 83 -8.60 8.60 -1.69
CA SER A 83 -8.24 7.29 -1.14
C SER A 83 -8.98 6.17 -1.83
N TYR A 84 -8.25 5.11 -2.14
CA TYR A 84 -8.73 3.96 -2.86
C TYR A 84 -8.37 2.70 -2.04
N VAL A 85 -9.39 1.96 -1.60
CA VAL A 85 -9.18 0.58 -1.15
C VAL A 85 -9.12 -0.28 -2.41
N LEU A 86 -8.07 -1.06 -2.53
CA LEU A 86 -7.75 -1.89 -3.68
C LEU A 86 -8.00 -3.37 -3.38
N SER A 87 -8.06 -4.18 -4.42
CA SER A 87 -8.09 -5.64 -4.30
C SER A 87 -6.89 -6.22 -3.56
N GLU A 88 -5.76 -5.49 -3.57
CA GLU A 88 -4.47 -5.93 -3.02
C GLU A 88 -3.83 -4.78 -2.22
N SER A 89 -4.58 -4.15 -1.29
CA SER A 89 -4.17 -3.05 -0.37
C SER A 89 -4.72 -1.66 -0.72
N SER A 90 -3.91 -0.61 -0.89
CA SER A 90 -4.41 0.78 -0.87
C SER A 90 -3.65 1.76 -1.77
N MET A 91 -4.33 2.80 -2.23
CA MET A 91 -3.71 3.96 -2.89
C MET A 91 -4.24 5.27 -2.30
N PHE A 92 -3.37 6.27 -2.20
CA PHE A 92 -3.70 7.62 -1.76
C PHE A 92 -3.11 8.66 -2.72
N VAL A 93 -3.88 9.70 -3.01
CA VAL A 93 -3.47 10.81 -3.90
C VAL A 93 -3.80 12.14 -3.22
N THR A 94 -2.78 12.98 -3.03
CA THR A 94 -2.93 14.36 -2.54
C THR A 94 -2.58 15.33 -3.68
N ASP A 95 -2.38 16.60 -3.35
CA ASP A 95 -2.03 17.60 -4.36
C ASP A 95 -0.71 17.34 -5.09
N ASN A 96 0.28 16.77 -4.41
CA ASN A 96 1.62 16.53 -4.98
C ASN A 96 2.26 15.20 -4.51
N ARG A 97 1.51 14.33 -3.86
CA ARG A 97 1.96 12.99 -3.42
C ARG A 97 1.04 11.91 -3.96
N ILE A 98 1.65 10.83 -4.46
CA ILE A 98 0.99 9.55 -4.71
C ILE A 98 1.63 8.51 -3.81
N ILE A 99 0.79 7.77 -3.09
CA ILE A 99 1.18 6.58 -2.33
C ILE A 99 0.44 5.40 -2.93
N LEU A 100 1.17 4.39 -3.37
CA LEU A 100 0.63 3.10 -3.79
C LEU A 100 1.22 2.02 -2.89
N LYS A 101 0.36 1.27 -2.22
CA LYS A 101 0.72 0.11 -1.41
C LYS A 101 0.05 -1.10 -2.01
N THR A 102 0.82 -2.15 -2.30
CA THR A 102 0.28 -3.40 -2.84
C THR A 102 0.89 -4.64 -2.21
N CYS A 103 0.13 -5.74 -2.12
CA CYS A 103 0.58 -7.03 -1.58
C CYS A 103 0.45 -8.16 -2.63
N GLY A 104 0.65 -9.41 -2.21
CA GLY A 104 0.60 -10.56 -3.12
C GLY A 104 1.72 -10.51 -4.17
N SER A 105 1.37 -10.88 -5.40
CA SER A 105 2.29 -10.92 -6.55
C SER A 105 2.18 -9.69 -7.47
N THR A 106 1.58 -8.60 -6.99
CA THR A 106 1.40 -7.36 -7.75
C THR A 106 2.73 -6.80 -8.27
N LYS A 107 2.62 -6.04 -9.36
CA LYS A 107 3.73 -5.50 -10.14
C LYS A 107 3.91 -4.00 -9.92
N LEU A 108 3.93 -3.58 -8.65
CA LEU A 108 3.91 -2.17 -8.28
C LEU A 108 4.88 -1.32 -9.10
N LEU A 109 6.16 -1.69 -9.18
CA LEU A 109 7.17 -0.83 -9.81
C LEU A 109 7.01 -0.75 -11.34
N HIS A 110 6.20 -1.61 -11.95
CA HIS A 110 5.88 -1.51 -13.38
C HIS A 110 4.95 -0.32 -13.69
N SER A 111 4.29 0.29 -12.69
CA SER A 111 3.40 1.43 -12.90
C SER A 111 4.10 2.80 -12.86
N ILE A 112 5.43 2.87 -12.63
CA ILE A 112 6.16 4.14 -12.47
C ILE A 112 6.01 5.04 -13.70
N ASP A 113 6.23 4.50 -14.91
CA ASP A 113 6.08 5.27 -16.15
C ASP A 113 4.70 5.94 -16.24
N ARG A 114 3.66 5.18 -15.90
CA ARG A 114 2.28 5.67 -15.91
C ARG A 114 2.04 6.74 -14.85
N MET A 115 2.59 6.57 -13.64
CA MET A 115 2.50 7.59 -12.58
C MET A 115 3.13 8.92 -13.02
N LEU A 116 4.33 8.88 -13.60
CA LEU A 116 5.04 10.06 -14.07
C LEU A 116 4.32 10.74 -15.23
N GLU A 117 3.80 9.95 -16.19
CA GLU A 117 3.00 10.46 -17.31
C GLU A 117 1.75 11.20 -16.81
N LEU A 118 1.01 10.60 -15.87
CA LEU A 118 -0.23 11.18 -15.34
C LEU A 118 0.03 12.46 -14.55
N ALA A 119 1.10 12.48 -13.74
CA ALA A 119 1.51 13.68 -13.02
C ALA A 119 1.81 14.85 -13.98
N LYS A 120 2.53 14.59 -15.07
CA LYS A 120 2.80 15.61 -16.08
C LYS A 120 1.54 16.03 -16.83
N LYS A 121 0.75 15.05 -17.30
CA LYS A 121 -0.44 15.29 -18.13
C LYS A 121 -1.54 16.06 -17.41
N TYR A 122 -1.80 15.73 -16.14
CA TYR A 122 -2.96 16.25 -15.41
C TYR A 122 -2.61 17.28 -14.36
N ALA A 123 -1.40 17.26 -13.79
CA ALA A 123 -0.98 18.20 -12.75
C ALA A 123 0.13 19.16 -13.22
N ASN A 124 0.62 19.02 -14.46
CA ASN A 124 1.80 19.71 -14.99
C ASN A 124 3.08 19.52 -14.15
N MET A 125 3.21 18.39 -13.47
CA MET A 125 4.37 18.07 -12.62
C MET A 125 5.28 17.07 -13.33
N ASP A 126 6.50 17.48 -13.68
CA ASP A 126 7.55 16.60 -14.24
C ASP A 126 8.77 16.42 -13.33
N THR A 127 8.87 17.21 -12.27
CA THR A 127 9.99 17.16 -11.34
C THR A 127 9.60 16.37 -10.10
N VAL A 128 10.33 15.29 -9.85
CA VAL A 128 10.20 14.47 -8.64
C VAL A 128 11.02 15.12 -7.55
N ALA A 129 10.37 15.50 -6.46
CA ALA A 129 11.01 16.08 -5.28
C ALA A 129 11.59 14.99 -4.38
N ASN A 130 10.90 13.85 -4.27
CA ASN A 130 11.30 12.77 -3.40
C ASN A 130 10.63 11.45 -3.78
N VAL A 131 11.28 10.34 -3.43
CA VAL A 131 10.76 9.00 -3.62
C VAL A 131 11.12 8.13 -2.43
N TYR A 132 10.19 7.29 -2.02
CA TYR A 132 10.40 6.23 -1.05
C TYR A 132 9.79 4.96 -1.60
N TYR A 133 10.63 3.99 -1.91
CA TYR A 133 10.19 2.62 -2.15
C TYR A 133 10.64 1.76 -0.98
N SER A 134 9.70 1.07 -0.35
CA SER A 134 10.02 0.22 0.79
C SER A 134 9.22 -1.06 0.83
N ARG A 135 9.78 -2.04 1.53
CA ARG A 135 9.08 -3.28 1.86
C ARG A 135 9.82 -4.07 2.93
N LYS A 136 9.07 -4.88 3.67
CA LYS A 136 9.64 -5.98 4.46
C LYS A 136 10.16 -7.08 3.53
N ASN A 137 11.08 -7.92 4.00
CA ASN A 137 11.44 -9.13 3.26
C ASN A 137 10.23 -10.05 3.06
N PHE A 138 10.08 -10.55 1.83
CA PHE A 138 9.09 -11.54 1.42
C PHE A 138 9.31 -12.90 2.10
N LEU A 139 8.23 -13.66 2.26
CA LEU A 139 8.26 -15.06 2.69
C LEU A 139 8.63 -15.98 1.51
N ARG A 140 8.12 -15.70 0.32
CA ARG A 140 8.41 -16.43 -0.93
C ARG A 140 8.81 -15.46 -2.05
N PRO A 141 10.03 -14.89 -1.98
CA PRO A 141 10.54 -14.01 -3.03
C PRO A 141 10.53 -14.66 -4.43
N ASP A 142 10.66 -15.99 -4.51
CA ASP A 142 10.68 -16.75 -5.76
C ASP A 142 9.34 -16.73 -6.54
N LEU A 143 8.24 -16.39 -5.87
CA LEU A 143 6.91 -16.24 -6.48
C LEU A 143 6.65 -14.82 -7.01
N GLN A 144 7.54 -13.86 -6.75
CA GLN A 144 7.40 -12.50 -7.25
C GLN A 144 7.86 -12.38 -8.71
N SER A 145 7.44 -11.30 -9.40
CA SER A 145 7.98 -10.98 -10.73
C SER A 145 9.48 -10.76 -10.66
N TYR A 146 10.19 -10.93 -11.78
CA TYR A 146 11.65 -10.76 -11.82
C TYR A 146 12.13 -9.47 -11.15
N VAL A 147 11.47 -8.34 -11.40
CA VAL A 147 11.77 -7.05 -10.76
C VAL A 147 11.70 -7.18 -9.24
N HIS A 148 10.65 -7.81 -8.71
CA HIS A 148 10.37 -7.90 -7.27
C HIS A 148 10.98 -9.12 -6.56
N GLN A 149 11.75 -9.97 -7.25
CA GLN A 149 12.33 -11.17 -6.63
C GLN A 149 13.38 -10.87 -5.57
N ASN A 150 14.10 -9.75 -5.71
CA ASN A 150 15.12 -9.33 -4.76
C ASN A 150 15.26 -7.81 -4.81
N PHE A 151 15.87 -7.24 -3.76
CA PHE A 151 15.96 -5.78 -3.64
C PHE A 151 16.93 -5.16 -4.64
N ASP A 152 17.98 -5.88 -5.06
CA ASP A 152 18.95 -5.37 -6.03
C ASP A 152 18.28 -5.09 -7.39
N ASN A 153 17.42 -6.01 -7.87
CA ASN A 153 16.64 -5.82 -9.10
C ASN A 153 15.69 -4.61 -9.00
N GLU A 154 15.08 -4.39 -7.84
CA GLU A 154 14.19 -3.25 -7.62
C GLU A 154 14.97 -1.94 -7.65
N THR A 155 16.15 -1.91 -7.01
CA THR A 155 17.03 -0.74 -7.04
C THR A 155 17.57 -0.45 -8.44
N GLU A 156 17.97 -1.49 -9.20
CA GLU A 156 18.43 -1.33 -10.58
C GLU A 156 17.34 -0.76 -11.49
N LEU A 157 16.08 -1.16 -11.29
CA LEU A 157 14.96 -0.56 -12.01
C LEU A 157 14.78 0.91 -11.63
N LEU A 158 14.73 1.21 -10.32
CA LEU A 158 14.51 2.56 -9.79
C LEU A 158 15.60 3.55 -10.21
N ASP A 159 16.85 3.10 -10.30
CA ASP A 159 17.99 3.92 -10.76
C ASP A 159 17.87 4.35 -12.23
N ASN A 160 16.99 3.74 -13.03
CA ASN A 160 16.69 4.24 -14.38
C ASN A 160 15.76 5.45 -14.37
N TYR A 161 15.08 5.71 -13.25
CA TYR A 161 14.09 6.80 -13.10
C TYR A 161 14.59 7.94 -12.23
N PHE A 162 15.39 7.63 -11.20
CA PHE A 162 15.74 8.59 -10.16
C PHE A 162 17.26 8.71 -10.02
N ASP A 163 17.74 9.94 -10.17
CA ASP A 163 19.15 10.27 -9.95
C ASP A 163 19.48 10.23 -8.43
N GLU A 164 20.73 9.90 -8.13
CA GLU A 164 21.26 9.85 -6.75
C GLU A 164 20.45 8.92 -5.82
N GLY A 165 19.96 7.81 -6.37
CA GLY A 165 19.32 6.73 -5.64
C GLY A 165 20.22 6.12 -4.57
N VAL A 166 19.65 5.89 -3.38
CA VAL A 166 20.33 5.23 -2.26
C VAL A 166 19.42 4.18 -1.64
N ALA A 167 20.00 3.00 -1.44
CA ALA A 167 19.34 1.82 -0.93
C ALA A 167 19.86 1.47 0.48
N TYR A 168 18.92 1.11 1.37
CA TYR A 168 19.19 0.71 2.74
C TYR A 168 18.53 -0.63 3.05
N CYS A 169 19.20 -1.44 3.87
CA CYS A 169 18.65 -2.65 4.47
C CYS A 169 18.75 -2.51 5.99
N MET A 170 17.61 -2.42 6.65
CA MET A 170 17.51 -2.26 8.10
C MET A 170 17.06 -3.56 8.77
N GLY A 171 17.70 -3.91 9.87
CA GLY A 171 17.39 -5.13 10.63
C GLY A 171 18.35 -6.28 10.35
N SER A 172 17.92 -7.51 10.64
CA SER A 172 18.79 -8.68 10.65
C SER A 172 18.96 -9.28 9.26
N LEU A 173 20.20 -9.51 8.84
CA LEU A 173 20.51 -10.19 7.59
C LEU A 173 20.13 -11.68 7.56
N LYS A 174 19.61 -12.25 8.65
CA LYS A 174 19.17 -13.64 8.72
C LYS A 174 17.68 -13.81 9.08
N GLN A 175 17.01 -12.72 9.45
CA GLN A 175 15.62 -12.75 9.92
C GLN A 175 14.85 -11.60 9.26
N HIS A 176 13.97 -10.96 10.02
CA HIS A 176 13.21 -9.78 9.61
C HIS A 176 14.12 -8.61 9.31
N ARG A 177 13.89 -8.04 8.14
CA ARG A 177 14.51 -6.80 7.69
C ARG A 177 13.51 -6.01 6.87
N TRP A 178 13.83 -4.74 6.72
CA TRP A 178 13.07 -3.80 5.94
C TRP A 178 14.01 -3.09 4.97
N TYR A 179 13.59 -3.01 3.73
CA TYR A 179 14.33 -2.42 2.62
C TYR A 179 13.76 -1.04 2.31
N LEU A 180 14.64 -0.10 1.99
CA LEU A 180 14.28 1.26 1.61
C LEU A 180 15.15 1.73 0.46
N TYR A 181 14.54 2.23 -0.59
CA TYR A 181 15.18 3.03 -1.62
C TYR A 181 14.63 4.45 -1.55
N THR A 182 15.51 5.43 -1.66
CA THR A 182 15.15 6.85 -1.69
C THR A 182 16.20 7.66 -2.45
N MET A 183 15.94 8.94 -2.68
CA MET A 183 16.90 9.86 -3.30
C MET A 183 17.74 10.57 -2.23
N SER A 184 19.05 10.66 -2.45
CA SER A 184 19.98 11.39 -1.57
C SER A 184 20.15 12.86 -1.98
N MET A 185 19.04 13.56 -2.21
CA MET A 185 19.07 14.97 -2.61
C MET A 185 18.94 15.91 -1.41
N PRO A 186 19.61 17.08 -1.41
CA PRO A 186 19.38 18.11 -0.40
C PRO A 186 17.94 18.60 -0.47
N GLN A 187 17.14 18.29 0.55
CA GLN A 187 15.76 18.76 0.64
C GLN A 187 15.68 20.01 1.50
N ALA A 188 14.86 20.97 1.06
CA ALA A 188 14.43 22.03 1.95
C ALA A 188 13.68 21.39 3.14
N PRO A 189 13.83 21.91 4.37
CA PRO A 189 13.04 21.43 5.49
C PRO A 189 11.55 21.50 5.13
N PRO A 190 10.77 20.45 5.39
CA PRO A 190 9.36 20.49 5.05
C PRO A 190 8.68 21.60 5.85
N ILE A 191 7.73 22.29 5.21
CA ILE A 191 6.97 23.40 5.83
C ILE A 191 6.14 22.88 7.02
N HIS A 192 5.73 21.62 6.96
CA HIS A 192 4.97 20.91 7.98
C HIS A 192 5.68 19.62 8.40
N PRO A 193 5.54 19.20 9.67
CA PRO A 193 6.07 17.92 10.11
C PRO A 193 5.36 16.79 9.39
N ASP A 194 6.12 15.93 8.74
CA ASP A 194 5.63 14.73 8.07
C ASP A 194 6.24 13.47 8.72
N HIS A 195 5.39 12.47 8.96
CA HIS A 195 5.73 11.28 9.71
C HIS A 195 4.90 10.07 9.27
N THR A 196 5.58 9.01 8.87
CA THR A 196 5.00 7.71 8.55
C THR A 196 5.43 6.67 9.58
N LEU A 197 4.49 5.93 10.15
CA LEU A 197 4.72 4.78 11.03
C LEU A 197 4.17 3.52 10.38
N GLU A 198 5.01 2.53 10.14
CA GLU A 198 4.60 1.20 9.69
C GLU A 198 4.71 0.17 10.82
N ILE A 199 3.64 -0.58 11.09
CA ILE A 199 3.62 -1.68 12.07
C ILE A 199 3.37 -3.01 11.33
N CYS A 200 4.44 -3.75 11.03
CA CYS A 200 4.39 -5.04 10.34
C CYS A 200 4.23 -6.21 11.32
N MET A 201 3.05 -6.82 11.37
CA MET A 201 2.73 -7.89 12.32
C MET A 201 2.66 -9.26 11.63
N THR A 202 3.18 -10.28 12.32
CA THR A 202 3.17 -11.69 11.92
C THR A 202 2.77 -12.57 13.10
N ASN A 203 2.46 -13.85 12.86
CA ASN A 203 2.05 -14.82 13.88
C ASN A 203 0.88 -14.34 14.76
N ILE A 204 -0.11 -13.70 14.13
CA ILE A 204 -1.31 -13.23 14.83
C ILE A 204 -2.14 -14.45 15.26
N PRO A 205 -2.62 -14.51 16.51
CA PRO A 205 -3.39 -15.65 16.99
C PRO A 205 -4.66 -15.93 16.16
N ASN A 206 -4.94 -17.20 15.86
CA ASN A 206 -6.08 -17.61 15.03
C ASN A 206 -7.44 -17.15 15.58
N ASP A 207 -7.56 -17.04 16.91
CA ASP A 207 -8.77 -16.56 17.57
C ASP A 207 -9.03 -15.07 17.31
N ILE A 208 -7.99 -14.29 16.96
CA ILE A 208 -8.09 -12.92 16.47
C ILE A 208 -8.32 -12.91 14.96
N LEU A 209 -7.54 -13.68 14.18
CA LEU A 209 -7.60 -13.68 12.72
C LEU A 209 -8.98 -14.07 12.16
N LYS A 210 -9.70 -14.97 12.85
CA LYS A 210 -11.04 -15.42 12.42
C LYS A 210 -12.04 -14.28 12.22
N VAL A 211 -11.88 -13.16 12.93
CA VAL A 211 -12.74 -11.96 12.81
C VAL A 211 -12.70 -11.41 11.38
N PHE A 212 -11.55 -11.51 10.69
CA PHE A 212 -11.36 -11.03 9.33
C PHE A 212 -11.82 -12.05 8.27
N SER A 213 -13.01 -12.62 8.46
CA SER A 213 -13.60 -13.58 7.52
C SER A 213 -15.12 -13.45 7.42
N LYS A 214 -15.67 -13.83 6.26
CA LYS A 214 -17.13 -13.87 6.03
C LYS A 214 -17.86 -14.92 6.86
N ALA A 215 -17.13 -15.84 7.48
CA ALA A 215 -17.71 -16.80 8.43
C ALA A 215 -18.05 -16.15 9.78
N PHE A 216 -17.38 -15.05 10.16
CA PHE A 216 -17.53 -14.38 11.45
C PHE A 216 -18.16 -13.00 11.35
N CYS A 217 -17.87 -12.25 10.29
CA CYS A 217 -18.43 -10.91 10.05
C CYS A 217 -19.22 -10.90 8.75
N VAL A 218 -20.32 -10.14 8.73
CA VAL A 218 -21.18 -9.97 7.55
C VAL A 218 -20.51 -9.05 6.52
N ASP A 219 -19.82 -8.00 6.98
CA ASP A 219 -19.14 -7.03 6.14
C ASP A 219 -17.92 -6.42 6.86
N GLY A 220 -17.22 -5.54 6.14
CA GLY A 220 -16.07 -4.83 6.68
C GLY A 220 -16.42 -4.01 7.91
N LYS A 221 -17.56 -3.31 7.95
CA LYS A 221 -17.94 -2.43 9.07
C LYS A 221 -18.07 -3.19 10.38
N GLU A 222 -18.70 -4.36 10.32
CA GLU A 222 -18.80 -5.25 11.47
C GLU A 222 -17.41 -5.72 11.92
N CYS A 223 -16.55 -6.08 10.97
CA CYS A 223 -15.16 -6.46 11.24
C CYS A 223 -14.38 -5.33 11.93
N THR A 224 -14.48 -4.09 11.44
CA THR A 224 -13.86 -2.89 12.03
C THR A 224 -14.27 -2.71 13.49
N LYS A 225 -15.57 -2.86 13.78
CA LYS A 225 -16.14 -2.68 15.12
C LYS A 225 -15.76 -3.81 16.08
N ILE A 226 -15.84 -5.07 15.64
CA ILE A 226 -15.56 -6.24 16.49
C ILE A 226 -14.05 -6.34 16.81
N SER A 227 -13.20 -6.04 15.83
CA SER A 227 -11.74 -6.04 16.03
C SER A 227 -11.24 -4.88 16.88
N GLY A 228 -12.04 -3.80 17.01
CA GLY A 228 -11.66 -2.58 17.71
C GLY A 228 -10.74 -1.66 16.92
N ILE A 229 -10.57 -1.88 15.62
CA ILE A 229 -9.75 -1.02 14.73
C ILE A 229 -10.28 0.42 14.74
N ASP A 230 -11.60 0.60 14.84
CA ASP A 230 -12.22 1.94 14.92
C ASP A 230 -11.79 2.75 16.15
N GLN A 231 -11.30 2.09 17.20
CA GLN A 231 -10.82 2.74 18.43
C GLN A 231 -9.34 3.13 18.37
N LEU A 232 -8.61 2.70 17.33
CA LEU A 232 -7.20 3.06 17.13
C LEU A 232 -7.03 4.41 16.43
N VAL A 233 -8.11 4.92 15.82
CA VAL A 233 -8.12 6.14 15.02
C VAL A 233 -8.99 7.22 15.69
N PRO A 234 -8.79 8.52 15.38
CA PRO A 234 -9.68 9.57 15.88
C PRO A 234 -11.15 9.32 15.55
N GLU A 235 -12.06 9.74 16.43
CA GLU A 235 -13.51 9.45 16.35
C GLU A 235 -14.15 9.87 15.02
N ASP A 236 -13.73 11.00 14.44
CA ASP A 236 -14.29 11.54 13.20
C ASP A 236 -13.61 11.01 11.92
N THR A 237 -12.75 9.99 12.03
CA THR A 237 -12.05 9.40 10.87
C THR A 237 -13.06 8.81 9.88
N ILE A 238 -12.97 9.21 8.61
CA ILE A 238 -13.78 8.64 7.54
C ILE A 238 -13.17 7.31 7.15
N ILE A 239 -13.81 6.22 7.58
CA ILE A 239 -13.39 4.85 7.26
C ILE A 239 -14.18 4.33 6.05
N HIS A 240 -13.47 3.67 5.14
CA HIS A 240 -14.07 2.78 4.15
C HIS A 240 -13.26 1.50 4.06
N GLU A 241 -13.96 0.37 4.02
CA GLU A 241 -13.37 -0.94 4.24
C GLU A 241 -13.97 -2.02 3.31
N GLU A 242 -13.18 -3.06 3.06
CA GLU A 242 -13.60 -4.29 2.37
C GLU A 242 -13.35 -5.50 3.27
N LEU A 243 -14.34 -6.42 3.29
CA LEU A 243 -14.17 -7.78 3.81
C LEU A 243 -14.14 -8.76 2.64
N PHE A 244 -12.97 -9.35 2.39
CA PHE A 244 -12.71 -10.24 1.26
C PHE A 244 -13.35 -11.62 1.47
N ASP A 245 -13.60 -12.32 0.36
CA ASP A 245 -14.20 -13.65 0.34
C ASP A 245 -13.15 -14.73 0.05
N PRO A 246 -12.99 -15.76 0.89
CA PRO A 246 -13.69 -16.00 2.16
C PRO A 246 -13.06 -15.29 3.37
N VAL A 247 -11.81 -14.88 3.26
CA VAL A 247 -11.00 -14.29 4.34
C VAL A 247 -10.19 -13.10 3.83
N GLY A 248 -9.85 -12.19 4.74
CA GLY A 248 -9.08 -10.98 4.44
C GLY A 248 -9.90 -9.72 4.68
N TYR A 249 -9.23 -8.65 5.07
CA TYR A 249 -9.85 -7.36 5.34
C TYR A 249 -8.86 -6.27 4.96
N SER A 250 -9.36 -5.16 4.43
CA SER A 250 -8.57 -3.95 4.25
C SER A 250 -9.42 -2.73 4.51
N MET A 251 -8.80 -1.68 5.05
CA MET A 251 -9.45 -0.39 5.20
C MET A 251 -8.50 0.77 4.98
N ASN A 252 -9.10 1.89 4.63
CA ASN A 252 -8.49 3.20 4.69
C ASN A 252 -9.31 4.11 5.59
N GLY A 253 -8.62 4.89 6.42
CA GLY A 253 -9.18 5.97 7.22
C GLY A 253 -8.61 7.32 6.79
N LEU A 254 -9.48 8.31 6.64
CA LEU A 254 -9.09 9.70 6.32
C LEU A 254 -9.44 10.61 7.49
N ILE A 255 -8.44 11.30 8.01
CA ILE A 255 -8.65 12.26 9.10
C ILE A 255 -9.26 13.54 8.49
N PRO A 256 -10.41 14.02 8.99
CA PRO A 256 -11.08 15.19 8.41
C PRO A 256 -10.19 16.43 8.38
N ASN A 257 -10.36 17.24 7.33
CA ASN A 257 -9.64 18.51 7.14
C ASN A 257 -8.10 18.38 7.15
N SER A 258 -7.57 17.21 6.80
CA SER A 258 -6.14 16.98 6.64
C SER A 258 -5.85 16.00 5.50
N ASP A 259 -4.60 15.89 5.11
CA ASP A 259 -4.07 14.83 4.24
C ASP A 259 -3.60 13.59 5.03
N GLN A 260 -3.81 13.56 6.34
CA GLN A 260 -3.42 12.43 7.18
C GLN A 260 -4.35 11.25 6.94
N TYR A 261 -3.74 10.08 6.83
CA TYR A 261 -4.42 8.84 6.55
C TYR A 261 -3.92 7.71 7.44
N VAL A 262 -4.69 6.63 7.44
CA VAL A 262 -4.39 5.37 8.10
C VAL A 262 -4.85 4.24 7.19
N SER A 263 -4.09 3.16 7.13
CA SER A 263 -4.44 1.96 6.36
C SER A 263 -4.15 0.72 7.19
N PHE A 264 -5.07 -0.24 7.14
CA PHE A 264 -4.93 -1.57 7.74
C PHE A 264 -5.18 -2.65 6.69
#